data_AF-A0A0E2YWJ8-F1
#
_entry.id   AF-A0A0E2YWJ8-F1
#
_cell.length_a   1.000
_cell.length_b   1.000
_cell.length_c   1.000
_cell.angle_alpha   90.00
_cell.angle_beta   90.00
_cell.angle_gamma   90.00
#
_symmetry.space_group_name_H-M   'P 1'
#
loop_
_entity.id
_entity.type
_entity.pdbx_description
1 polymer ?
#
loop_
_entity_poly.entity_id
_entity_poly.type
_entity_poly.pdbx_seq_one_letter_code
_entity_poly.pdbx_strand_id
1 'polypeptide(L)' 'YFFYNGGGDSADTCLKVSQLSDTLGYPIQAIHVPKTVDNDLPITDCCPGFGSVAKYIAVSTREASFDVASMAKTST' A
#
# COMPACT_ATOMS: atom_id res chain seq x y z
N TYR A 1 19.82 -11.32 -6.50
CA TYR A 1 18.95 -10.35 -5.80
C TYR A 1 17.52 -10.54 -6.26
N PHE A 2 16.57 -10.45 -5.32
CA PHE A 2 15.12 -10.53 -5.56
C PHE A 2 14.46 -9.36 -4.85
N PHE A 3 13.88 -8.42 -5.59
CA PHE A 3 13.16 -7.27 -5.03
C PHE A 3 11.67 -7.48 -5.22
N TYR A 4 10.89 -7.50 -4.13
CA TYR A 4 9.47 -7.77 -4.22
C TYR A 4 8.62 -6.65 -3.64
N ASN A 5 7.88 -5.98 -4.51
CA ASN A 5 7.07 -4.81 -4.18
C ASN A 5 5.62 -5.21 -3.88
N GLY A 6 5.21 -5.11 -2.61
CA GLY A 6 3.88 -5.52 -2.18
C GLY A 6 3.61 -5.38 -0.69
N GLY A 7 2.52 -6.01 -0.23
CA GLY A 7 2.04 -5.95 1.15
C GLY A 7 2.72 -6.98 2.07
N GLY A 8 2.05 -7.33 3.17
CA GLY A 8 2.60 -8.23 4.19
C GLY A 8 2.94 -9.63 3.65
N ASP A 9 2.08 -10.20 2.81
CA ASP A 9 2.30 -11.52 2.20
C ASP A 9 3.54 -11.55 1.29
N SER A 10 3.89 -10.39 0.70
CA SER A 10 5.12 -10.25 -0.08
C SER A 10 6.37 -10.27 0.80
N ALA A 11 6.29 -9.74 2.04
CA ALA A 11 7.38 -9.83 3.01
C ALA A 11 7.62 -11.29 3.44
N ASP A 12 6.56 -12.05 3.71
CA ASP A 12 6.65 -13.50 4.01
C ASP A 12 7.24 -14.28 2.82
N THR A 13 6.86 -13.91 1.60
CA THR A 13 7.46 -14.49 0.38
C THR A 13 8.97 -14.22 0.30
N CYS A 14 9.42 -12.97 0.55
CA CYS A 14 10.85 -12.65 0.59
C CYS A 14 11.61 -13.50 1.62
N LEU A 15 11.04 -13.69 2.81
CA LEU A 15 11.62 -14.53 3.85
C LEU A 15 11.81 -15.98 3.39
N LYS A 16 10.74 -16.58 2.85
CA LYS A 16 10.76 -17.96 2.35
C LYS A 16 11.71 -18.15 1.18
N VAL A 17 11.75 -17.20 0.24
CA VAL A 17 12.70 -17.22 -0.89
C VAL A 17 14.13 -17.18 -0.38
N SER A 18 14.46 -16.29 0.57
CA SER A 18 15.81 -16.22 1.15
C SER A 18 16.21 -17.55 1.79
N GLN A 19 15.36 -18.10 2.66
CA GLN A 19 15.62 -19.36 3.35
C GLN A 19 15.80 -20.54 2.38
N LEU A 20 14.90 -20.68 1.41
CA LEU A 20 14.98 -21.75 0.42
C LEU A 20 16.26 -21.63 -0.42
N SER A 21 16.61 -20.42 -0.82
CA SER A 21 17.80 -20.17 -1.64
C SER A 21 19.10 -20.61 -0.96
N ASP A 22 19.19 -20.42 0.37
CA ASP A 22 20.32 -20.89 1.16
C ASP A 22 20.36 -22.43 1.22
N THR A 23 19.21 -23.09 1.43
CA THR A 23 19.13 -24.56 1.49
C THR A 23 19.51 -25.25 0.17
N LEU A 24 19.28 -24.57 -0.97
CA LEU A 24 19.57 -25.09 -2.30
C LEU A 24 21.00 -24.77 -2.77
N GLY A 25 21.81 -24.11 -1.93
CA GLY A 25 23.18 -23.71 -2.30
C GLY A 25 23.23 -22.63 -3.38
N TYR A 26 22.14 -21.87 -3.56
CA TYR A 26 22.04 -20.77 -4.51
C TYR A 26 21.53 -19.52 -3.77
N PRO A 27 22.36 -18.89 -2.92
CA PRO A 27 21.91 -17.83 -2.01
C PRO A 27 21.38 -16.61 -2.76
N ILE A 28 20.17 -16.18 -2.41
CA ILE A 28 19.47 -15.02 -2.97
C ILE A 28 19.19 -14.03 -1.84
N GLN A 29 19.69 -12.81 -1.99
CA GLN A 29 19.23 -11.68 -1.18
C GLN A 29 17.84 -11.25 -1.65
N ALA A 30 16.82 -11.55 -0.83
CA ALA A 30 15.43 -11.17 -1.04
C ALA A 30 15.09 -9.92 -0.21
N ILE A 31 14.64 -8.85 -0.86
CA ILE A 31 14.38 -7.55 -0.26
C ILE A 31 12.93 -7.16 -0.55
N HIS A 32 12.14 -6.98 0.52
CA HIS A 32 10.79 -6.47 0.43
C HIS A 32 10.80 -4.96 0.17
N VAL A 33 10.00 -4.52 -0.80
CA VAL A 33 9.72 -3.11 -1.07
C VAL A 33 8.28 -2.85 -0.59
N PRO A 34 8.09 -2.15 0.55
CA PRO A 34 6.78 -2.06 1.18
C PRO A 34 5.78 -1.28 0.33
N LYS A 35 4.58 -1.82 0.15
CA LYS A 35 3.49 -1.16 -0.58
C LYS A 35 2.12 -1.68 -0.14
N THR A 36 1.25 -0.75 0.25
CA THR A 36 -0.17 -0.99 0.52
C THR A 36 -0.87 0.35 0.61
N VAL A 37 -2.09 0.44 0.07
CA VAL A 37 -2.91 1.66 0.19
C VAL A 37 -3.67 1.69 1.51
N ASP A 38 -3.75 0.56 2.21
CA ASP A 38 -4.52 0.39 3.45
C ASP A 38 -3.74 0.82 4.70
N ASN A 39 -2.45 1.13 4.55
CA ASN A 39 -1.55 1.55 5.63
C ASN A 39 -1.41 0.52 6.78
N ASP A 40 -1.39 -0.76 6.46
CA ASP A 40 -1.50 -1.87 7.40
C ASP A 40 -0.19 -2.64 7.64
N LEU A 41 0.94 -2.21 7.05
CA LEU A 41 2.25 -2.79 7.37
C LEU A 41 2.73 -2.32 8.75
N PRO A 42 3.27 -3.22 9.59
CA PRO A 42 3.84 -2.83 10.88
C PRO A 42 5.17 -2.08 10.70
N ILE A 43 5.66 -1.49 11.78
CA ILE A 43 6.97 -0.82 11.92
C ILE A 43 7.08 0.51 11.16
N THR A 44 6.74 0.55 9.86
CA THR A 44 6.70 1.81 9.11
C THR A 44 5.58 2.71 9.61
N ASP A 45 5.82 4.02 9.70
CA ASP A 45 4.81 5.00 10.08
C ASP A 45 3.71 5.12 9.01
N CYS A 46 4.11 5.06 7.74
CA CYS A 46 3.23 5.11 6.59
C CYS A 46 3.65 4.12 5.50
N CYS A 47 2.68 3.62 4.75
CA CYS A 47 2.89 2.72 3.63
C CYS A 47 2.90 3.48 2.29
N PRO A 48 3.84 3.18 1.39
CA PRO A 48 3.84 3.75 0.05
C PRO A 48 2.53 3.45 -0.70
N GLY A 49 1.89 4.50 -1.23
CA GLY A 49 0.58 4.46 -1.88
C GLY A 49 -0.55 5.02 -1.03
N PHE A 50 -0.53 4.82 0.29
CA PHE A 50 -1.57 5.31 1.21
C PHE A 50 -1.79 6.82 1.12
N GLY A 51 -0.71 7.62 1.21
CA GLY A 51 -0.82 9.09 1.17
C GLY A 51 -1.47 9.62 -0.11
N SER A 52 -1.25 8.96 -1.26
CA SER A 52 -1.88 9.33 -2.53
C SER A 52 -3.39 9.05 -2.51
N VAL A 53 -3.80 7.90 -1.97
CA VAL A 53 -5.22 7.55 -1.81
C VAL A 53 -5.88 8.46 -0.77
N ALA A 54 -5.23 8.74 0.36
CA ALA A 54 -5.73 9.68 1.36
C ALA A 54 -5.96 11.08 0.76
N LYS A 55 -5.02 11.58 -0.06
CA LYS A 55 -5.19 12.83 -0.81
C LYS A 55 -6.37 12.78 -1.78
N TYR A 56 -6.52 11.68 -2.52
CA TYR A 56 -7.65 11.49 -3.43
C TYR A 56 -8.97 11.54 -2.66
N ILE A 57 -9.12 10.75 -1.60
CA ILE A 57 -10.33 10.72 -0.77
C ILE A 57 -10.64 12.11 -0.22
N ALA A 58 -9.67 12.82 0.34
CA ALA A 58 -9.89 14.16 0.88
C ALA A 58 -10.37 15.16 -0.19
N VAL A 59 -9.79 15.12 -1.39
CA VAL A 59 -10.20 15.99 -2.50
C VAL A 59 -11.58 15.61 -3.01
N SER A 60 -11.84 14.33 -3.27
CA SER A 60 -13.13 13.85 -3.77
C SER A 60 -14.26 14.11 -2.78
N THR A 61 -14.03 13.91 -1.48
CA THR A 61 -15.02 14.27 -0.45
C THR A 61 -15.31 15.76 -0.45
N ARG A 62 -14.28 16.62 -0.61
CA ARG A 62 -14.48 18.08 -0.69
C ARG A 62 -15.30 18.48 -1.92
N GLU A 63 -14.98 17.92 -3.07
CA GLU A 63 -15.70 18.19 -4.33
C GLU A 63 -17.16 17.72 -4.25
N ALA A 64 -17.40 16.50 -3.77
CA ALA A 64 -18.75 15.99 -3.55
C ALA A 64 -19.54 16.83 -2.53
N SER A 65 -18.87 17.34 -1.49
CA SER A 65 -19.50 18.24 -0.52
C SER A 65 -19.92 19.57 -1.15
N PHE A 66 -19.15 20.12 -2.08
CA PHE A 66 -19.54 21.34 -2.80
C PHE A 66 -20.73 21.12 -3.72
N ASP A 67 -20.77 19.97 -4.40
CA ASP A 67 -21.92 19.58 -5.23
C ASP A 67 -23.20 19.55 -4.38
N VAL A 68 -23.20 18.75 -3.31
CA VAL A 68 -24.33 18.64 -2.36
C VAL A 68 -24.71 20.01 -1.79
N ALA A 69 -23.74 20.82 -1.36
CA ALA A 69 -24.02 22.15 -0.79
C ALA A 69 -24.71 23.08 -1.80
N SER A 70 -24.36 22.98 -3.08
CA SER A 70 -24.96 23.81 -4.14
C SER A 70 -26.40 23.41 -4.46
N MET A 71 -26.72 22.12 -4.40
CA MET A 71 -28.02 21.57 -4.79
C MET A 71 -28.96 21.28 -3.60
N ALA A 72 -28.48 21.32 -2.36
CA ALA A 72 -29.22 20.89 -1.17
C ALA A 72 -30.63 21.51 -1.00
N LYS A 73 -30.87 22.72 -1.50
CA LYS A 73 -32.17 23.41 -1.38
C LYS A 73 -33.16 23.07 -2.49
N THR A 74 -32.67 22.58 -3.62
CA THR A 74 -33.45 22.34 -4.85
C THR A 74 -33.38 20.89 -5.29
N SER A 75 -32.67 20.05 -4.55
CA SER A 75 -32.61 18.62 -4.77
C SER A 75 -33.96 18.01 -4.39
N THR A 76 -34.67 17.48 -5.40
CA THR A 76 -35.92 16.71 -5.25
C THR A 76 -35.67 15.35 -4.63
#